data_AF-A0A9W6SWD5-F1
#
_entry.id   AF-A0A9W6SWD5-F1
#
_cell.length_a   1.000
_cell.length_b   1.000
_cell.length_c   1.000
_cell.angle_alpha   90.00
_cell.angle_beta   90.00
_cell.angle_gamma   90.00
#
_symmetry.space_group_name_H-M   'P 1'
#
loop_
_entity.id
_entity.type
_entity.pdbx_description
1 polymer ?
#
loop_
_entity_poly.entity_id
_entity_poly.type
_entity_poly.pdbx_seq_one_letter_code
_entity_poly.pdbx_strand_id
1 'polypeptide(L)'
;MVHISQPLQRNRMNDQIPMPDGVYPLNGDDTQTTGPTGGSLSANNYHASKELVYPDFRVWKHTPKDDTLMRNHLQKGYYEPPMVSNECHSGRQIIYQLFHKNSSSSTSPDGSGGNMSAQENIENTVKSKLTLLSDVMIKTLTKRQEINRVTSRSTYKPPPRVTLTDHKRELWLNNLADTNVSLKQLSRAIPHGLRNRTLLEQCMKHKVPIQRTLWLIRCVSANEQRQLMRKQSTVGITGNNYNNNSTNKWVMEWTEQLTMFVENVIDSCFKPENKDTWKFKLNYTVELVGNIYSEELMFRETFLSWVVSYFSKIVDKENVTVFDFKTLSIYHVILRLFWFKVISIDYLSKELSESLLLLIAKLQELPKNPKTDNLVKDY
;
A
#
# COMPACT_ATOMS: atom_id res chain seq x y z
N MET A 1 48.95 -3.47 4.79
CA MET A 1 47.55 -3.37 5.23
C MET A 1 47.57 -2.55 6.51
N VAL A 2 46.92 -1.39 6.51
CA VAL A 2 47.05 -0.40 7.59
C VAL A 2 46.36 -0.95 8.84
N HIS A 3 47.13 -1.27 9.87
CA HIS A 3 46.63 -1.52 11.21
C HIS A 3 46.05 -0.20 11.74
N ILE A 4 44.72 -0.03 11.64
CA ILE A 4 44.03 1.03 12.36
C ILE A 4 43.76 0.50 13.77
N SER A 5 44.77 0.61 14.63
CA SER A 5 44.60 0.48 16.07
C SER A 5 43.99 1.79 16.58
N GLN A 6 42.66 1.93 16.54
CA GLN A 6 42.01 3.00 17.31
C GLN A 6 42.11 2.66 18.81
N PRO A 7 42.62 3.57 19.65
CA PRO A 7 42.59 3.38 21.09
C PRO A 7 41.14 3.49 21.57
N LEU A 8 40.63 2.38 22.12
CA LEU A 8 39.33 2.32 22.79
C LEU A 8 39.27 3.37 23.90
N GLN A 9 38.49 4.43 23.70
CA GLN A 9 38.06 5.31 24.79
C GLN A 9 37.22 4.48 25.76
N ARG A 10 37.77 4.31 26.96
CA ARG A 10 37.21 3.52 28.05
C ARG A 10 36.02 4.27 28.67
N ASN A 11 34.85 4.17 28.05
CA ASN A 11 33.61 4.70 28.62
C ASN A 11 33.10 3.74 29.70
N ARG A 12 33.43 4.04 30.96
CA ARG A 12 33.09 3.26 32.18
C ARG A 12 31.61 3.38 32.59
N MET A 13 30.65 3.30 31.67
CA MET A 13 29.22 3.38 32.05
C MET A 13 28.34 2.24 31.58
N ASN A 14 28.83 1.29 30.79
CA ASN A 14 28.19 -0.01 30.58
C ASN A 14 29.30 -1.04 30.37
N ASP A 15 29.44 -2.03 31.25
CA ASP A 15 30.42 -3.13 31.17
C ASP A 15 30.16 -4.12 30.01
N GLN A 16 29.62 -3.64 28.89
CA GLN A 16 29.35 -4.43 27.71
C GLN A 16 30.46 -4.24 26.69
N ILE A 17 31.01 -5.37 26.23
CA ILE A 17 31.92 -5.45 25.09
C ILE A 17 31.27 -4.70 23.92
N PRO A 18 31.93 -3.73 23.27
CA PRO A 18 31.35 -3.00 22.17
C PRO A 18 31.01 -3.99 21.05
N MET A 19 29.74 -4.14 20.71
CA MET A 19 29.36 -4.86 19.50
C MET A 19 29.54 -3.92 18.29
N PRO A 20 29.98 -4.43 17.13
CA PRO A 20 30.14 -3.59 15.95
C PRO A 20 28.75 -3.14 15.45
N ASP A 21 28.55 -1.83 15.35
CA ASP A 21 27.28 -1.26 14.92
C ASP A 21 27.08 -1.43 13.41
N GLY A 22 25.88 -1.86 12.99
CA GLY A 22 25.53 -2.07 11.59
C GLY A 22 26.23 -3.23 10.87
N VAL A 23 26.97 -4.09 11.57
CA VAL A 23 27.69 -5.23 10.97
C VAL A 23 26.96 -6.55 11.23
N TYR A 24 26.73 -7.32 10.17
CA TYR A 24 26.11 -8.64 10.27
C TYR A 24 27.15 -9.73 10.56
N PRO A 25 26.87 -10.69 11.45
CA PRO A 25 27.76 -11.80 11.74
C PRO A 25 27.85 -12.77 10.55
N LEU A 26 29.03 -13.32 10.31
CA LEU A 26 29.30 -14.30 9.25
C LEU A 26 28.58 -15.64 9.47
N ASN A 27 28.33 -15.99 10.74
CA ASN A 27 27.66 -17.21 11.16
C ASN A 27 26.25 -16.98 11.71
N GLY A 28 25.69 -15.78 11.47
CA GLY A 28 24.30 -15.50 11.79
C GLY A 28 23.40 -16.46 11.03
N ASP A 29 22.50 -17.13 11.75
CA ASP A 29 21.50 -17.96 11.09
C ASP A 29 20.50 -17.03 10.40
N ASP A 30 20.26 -17.22 9.10
CA ASP A 30 19.13 -16.61 8.42
C ASP A 30 17.86 -17.09 9.14
N THR A 31 17.11 -16.18 9.77
CA THR A 31 15.84 -16.50 10.43
C THR A 31 14.77 -16.85 9.39
N GLN A 32 14.93 -17.99 8.69
CA GLN A 32 13.97 -18.55 7.75
C GLN A 32 13.18 -19.74 8.33
N THR A 33 13.16 -19.91 9.65
CA THR A 33 12.35 -20.94 10.30
C THR A 33 11.18 -20.36 11.09
N THR A 34 10.00 -20.65 10.53
CA THR A 34 8.65 -20.65 11.14
C THR A 34 7.84 -19.35 11.07
N GLY A 35 6.59 -19.50 10.64
CA GLY A 35 5.66 -18.44 10.25
C GLY A 35 5.10 -17.59 11.40
N PRO A 36 3.97 -16.89 11.15
CA PRO A 36 3.54 -15.79 11.99
C PRO A 36 2.77 -16.27 13.21
N THR A 37 3.48 -16.70 14.24
CA THR A 37 2.96 -16.63 15.62
C THR A 37 3.48 -15.34 16.22
N GLY A 38 2.58 -14.36 16.34
CA GLY A 38 2.78 -13.18 17.16
C GLY A 38 3.01 -13.62 18.60
N GLY A 39 4.27 -13.72 18.98
CA GLY A 39 4.73 -13.86 20.35
C GLY A 39 5.80 -12.82 20.54
N SER A 40 5.55 -11.89 21.46
CA SER A 40 6.59 -11.16 22.19
C SER A 40 7.78 -12.09 22.39
N LEU A 41 8.97 -11.70 21.90
CA LEU A 41 10.22 -12.37 22.22
C LEU A 41 10.44 -12.24 23.73
N SER A 42 9.83 -13.15 24.48
CA SER A 42 10.16 -13.41 25.87
C SER A 42 11.60 -13.88 25.87
N ALA A 43 12.47 -13.07 26.46
CA ALA A 43 13.92 -13.23 26.52
C ALA A 43 14.39 -14.40 27.42
N ASN A 44 13.60 -15.47 27.56
CA ASN A 44 13.93 -16.57 28.45
C ASN A 44 13.76 -17.91 27.73
N ASN A 45 14.87 -18.65 27.69
CA ASN A 45 15.07 -19.99 27.12
C ASN A 45 15.34 -20.05 25.63
N TYR A 46 16.60 -19.94 25.21
CA TYR A 46 17.20 -20.88 24.26
C TYR A 46 18.71 -20.99 24.53
N HIS A 47 19.15 -22.22 24.79
CA HIS A 47 20.42 -22.86 24.40
C HIS A 47 21.67 -21.99 24.25
N ALA A 48 22.73 -22.37 24.98
CA ALA A 48 24.15 -22.02 24.77
C ALA A 48 24.38 -21.22 23.47
N SER A 49 24.31 -19.90 23.57
CA SER A 49 24.30 -18.98 22.44
C SER A 49 25.57 -19.18 21.61
N LYS A 50 25.41 -19.66 20.37
CA LYS A 50 26.48 -19.73 19.36
C LYS A 50 27.21 -18.38 19.33
N GLU A 51 28.52 -18.39 19.55
CA GLU A 51 29.32 -17.17 19.52
C GLU A 51 29.25 -16.55 18.12
N LEU A 52 28.73 -15.33 18.01
CA LEU A 52 28.62 -14.63 16.74
C LEU A 52 30.01 -14.16 16.30
N VAL A 53 30.39 -14.53 15.08
CA VAL A 53 31.66 -14.15 14.47
C VAL A 53 31.40 -13.02 13.50
N TYR A 54 31.96 -11.85 13.79
CA TYR A 54 31.82 -10.67 12.95
C TYR A 54 33.02 -10.52 12.00
N PRO A 55 32.80 -10.02 10.77
CA PRO A 55 33.89 -9.74 9.86
C PRO A 55 34.77 -8.63 10.44
N ASP A 56 36.10 -8.85 10.42
CA ASP A 56 37.12 -7.89 10.87
C ASP A 56 36.92 -7.36 12.31
N PHE A 57 36.24 -8.14 13.16
CA PHE A 57 35.96 -7.74 14.53
C PHE A 57 36.13 -8.92 15.49
N ARG A 58 37.20 -8.86 16.30
CA ARG A 58 37.49 -9.85 17.35
C ARG A 58 37.97 -9.14 18.60
N VAL A 59 37.26 -9.37 19.70
CA VAL A 59 37.66 -8.90 21.02
C VAL A 59 38.46 -9.98 21.71
N TRP A 60 39.54 -9.60 22.40
CA TRP A 60 40.30 -10.53 23.21
C TRP A 60 39.40 -11.10 24.32
N LYS A 61 39.36 -12.43 24.41
CA LYS A 61 38.65 -13.17 25.44
C LYS A 61 39.60 -14.21 25.99
N HIS A 62 39.67 -14.31 27.31
CA HIS A 62 40.50 -15.31 27.97
C HIS A 62 40.05 -16.72 27.57
N THR A 63 40.96 -17.51 27.00
CA THR A 63 40.70 -18.91 26.68
C THR A 63 41.61 -19.82 27.51
N PRO A 64 41.17 -21.06 27.85
CA PRO A 64 42.03 -22.02 28.55
C PRO A 64 43.33 -22.36 27.77
N LYS A 65 43.33 -22.15 26.45
CA LYS A 65 44.54 -22.32 25.62
C LYS A 65 45.59 -21.27 25.96
N ASP A 66 45.19 -20.04 26.25
CA ASP A 66 46.10 -18.96 26.63
C ASP A 66 46.83 -19.30 27.94
N ASP A 67 46.14 -19.92 28.90
CA ASP A 67 46.75 -20.40 30.15
C ASP A 67 47.79 -21.50 29.90
N THR A 68 47.48 -22.46 29.03
CA THR A 68 48.43 -23.53 28.68
C THR A 68 49.66 -23.00 27.96
N LEU A 69 49.46 -22.01 27.08
CA LEU A 69 50.50 -21.35 26.34
C LEU A 69 51.43 -20.56 27.27
N MET A 70 50.85 -19.78 28.18
CA MET A 70 51.57 -19.00 29.18
C MET A 70 52.45 -19.91 30.06
N ARG A 71 51.90 -21.03 30.56
CA ARG A 71 52.66 -21.97 31.41
C ARG A 71 53.86 -22.59 30.68
N ASN A 72 53.69 -22.94 29.41
CA ASN A 72 54.72 -23.64 28.64
C ASN A 72 55.84 -22.72 28.13
N HIS A 73 55.56 -21.42 27.98
CA HIS A 73 56.47 -20.46 27.33
C HIS A 73 56.99 -19.33 28.24
N LEU A 74 56.80 -19.45 29.56
CA LEU A 74 57.10 -18.39 30.55
C LEU A 74 58.54 -17.84 30.49
N GLN A 75 59.54 -18.71 30.25
CA GLN A 75 60.97 -18.33 30.20
C GLN A 75 61.54 -18.25 28.77
N LYS A 76 60.82 -18.77 27.78
CA LYS A 76 61.31 -18.93 26.39
C LYS A 76 60.81 -17.84 25.45
N GLY A 77 59.80 -17.08 25.87
CA GLY A 77 59.03 -16.23 24.98
C GLY A 77 58.08 -17.05 24.10
N TYR A 78 57.01 -16.42 23.64
CA TYR A 78 56.08 -17.00 22.69
C TYR A 78 55.87 -16.05 21.52
N TYR A 79 55.91 -16.60 20.32
CA TYR A 79 55.55 -15.95 19.07
C TYR A 79 54.76 -16.97 18.24
N GLU A 80 53.62 -16.56 17.68
CA GLU A 80 52.83 -17.40 16.80
C GLU A 80 53.41 -17.34 15.39
N PRO A 81 54.03 -18.42 14.88
CA PRO A 81 54.55 -18.43 13.52
C PRO A 81 53.39 -18.32 12.52
N PRO A 82 53.62 -17.71 11.34
CA PRO A 82 52.59 -17.62 10.32
C PRO A 82 52.12 -19.01 9.90
N MET A 83 50.81 -19.16 9.68
CA MET A 83 50.23 -20.45 9.27
C MET A 83 50.69 -20.89 7.86
N VAL A 84 51.23 -19.97 7.07
CA VAL A 84 51.67 -20.21 5.69
C VAL A 84 53.14 -19.83 5.57
N SER A 85 53.99 -20.76 5.12
CA SER A 85 55.45 -20.60 5.09
C SER A 85 55.94 -19.45 4.18
N ASN A 86 55.22 -19.16 3.08
CA ASN A 86 55.64 -18.25 2.01
C ASN A 86 54.80 -16.97 1.95
N GLU A 87 54.46 -16.38 3.11
CA GLU A 87 53.53 -15.25 3.22
C GLU A 87 53.90 -14.01 2.40
N CYS A 88 55.20 -13.76 2.18
CA CYS A 88 55.67 -12.58 1.43
C CYS A 88 55.75 -12.79 -0.09
N HIS A 89 55.42 -13.98 -0.61
CA HIS A 89 55.53 -14.25 -2.03
C HIS A 89 54.32 -13.70 -2.81
N SER A 90 54.58 -13.11 -3.98
CA SER A 90 53.52 -12.66 -4.87
C SER A 90 52.77 -13.85 -5.48
N GLY A 91 51.43 -13.81 -5.43
CA GLY A 91 50.57 -14.78 -6.11
C GLY A 91 50.59 -14.71 -7.65
N ARG A 92 51.34 -13.77 -8.26
CA ARG A 92 51.33 -13.53 -9.72
C ARG A 92 51.62 -14.79 -10.52
N GLN A 93 52.67 -15.53 -10.18
CA GLN A 93 53.07 -16.73 -10.93
C GLN A 93 52.03 -17.85 -10.81
N ILE A 94 51.43 -18.01 -9.62
CA ILE A 94 50.40 -19.01 -9.34
C ILE A 94 49.14 -18.70 -10.13
N ILE A 95 48.67 -17.45 -10.08
CA ILE A 95 47.47 -17.01 -10.80
C ILE A 95 47.69 -17.05 -12.33
N TYR A 96 48.88 -16.67 -12.80
CA TYR A 96 49.24 -16.77 -14.22
C TYR A 96 49.14 -18.21 -14.70
N GLN A 97 49.71 -19.16 -13.95
CA GLN A 97 49.60 -20.58 -14.26
C GLN A 97 48.14 -21.07 -14.17
N LEU A 98 47.35 -20.63 -13.19
CA LEU A 98 45.95 -21.01 -13.06
C LEU A 98 45.11 -20.57 -14.27
N PHE A 99 45.38 -19.40 -14.85
CA PHE A 99 44.68 -18.95 -16.05
C PHE A 99 45.18 -19.66 -17.32
N HIS A 100 46.49 -19.81 -17.50
CA HIS A 100 47.11 -20.23 -18.76
C HIS A 100 47.40 -21.74 -18.86
N LYS A 101 47.37 -22.49 -17.74
CA LYS A 101 47.54 -23.94 -17.76
C LYS A 101 46.23 -24.61 -18.14
N ASN A 102 46.24 -25.37 -19.22
CA ASN A 102 45.12 -26.24 -19.56
C ASN A 102 45.02 -27.35 -18.51
N SER A 103 43.82 -27.62 -18.02
CA SER A 103 43.52 -28.81 -17.22
C SER A 103 43.67 -30.04 -18.13
N SER A 104 44.90 -30.43 -18.45
CA SER A 104 45.19 -31.53 -19.36
C SER A 104 44.95 -32.87 -18.66
N SER A 105 43.69 -33.32 -18.65
CA SER A 105 43.33 -34.73 -18.47
C SER A 105 42.04 -35.09 -19.23
N SER A 106 41.83 -34.50 -20.42
CA SER A 106 40.95 -35.07 -21.43
C SER A 106 41.78 -35.35 -22.68
N THR A 107 42.60 -36.39 -22.60
CA THR A 107 43.17 -37.04 -23.77
C THR A 107 42.02 -37.73 -24.49
N SER A 108 41.38 -37.03 -25.42
CA SER A 108 40.58 -37.67 -26.48
C SER A 108 41.47 -37.72 -27.71
N PRO A 109 41.92 -38.92 -28.14
CA PRO A 109 42.71 -39.08 -29.34
C PRO A 109 41.75 -39.25 -30.52
N ASP A 110 41.12 -38.17 -30.97
CA ASP A 110 40.47 -38.20 -32.27
C ASP A 110 40.83 -36.93 -33.04
N GLY A 111 41.77 -37.11 -33.96
CA GLY A 111 42.24 -36.09 -34.87
C GLY A 111 41.17 -35.78 -35.89
N SER A 112 40.55 -34.61 -35.77
CA SER A 112 39.82 -33.91 -36.84
C SER A 112 39.44 -32.51 -36.33
N GLY A 113 40.36 -31.55 -36.35
CA GLY A 113 40.10 -30.18 -35.91
C GLY A 113 41.16 -29.20 -36.38
N GLY A 114 40.73 -28.12 -37.03
CA GLY A 114 41.58 -27.21 -37.82
C GLY A 114 42.68 -26.47 -37.07
N ASN A 115 43.61 -25.92 -37.86
CA ASN A 115 44.77 -25.15 -37.45
C ASN A 115 44.38 -23.84 -36.72
N MET A 116 43.92 -23.92 -35.47
CA MET A 116 43.90 -22.77 -34.56
C MET A 116 45.28 -22.61 -33.95
N SER A 117 45.80 -21.38 -33.97
CA SER A 117 47.12 -21.09 -33.43
C SER A 117 47.16 -21.40 -31.92
N ALA A 118 48.29 -21.87 -31.41
CA ALA A 118 48.46 -22.18 -29.98
C ALA A 118 48.12 -20.97 -29.08
N GLN A 119 48.30 -19.75 -29.59
CA GLN A 119 47.95 -18.50 -28.95
C GLN A 119 46.42 -18.34 -28.78
N GLU A 120 45.63 -18.61 -29.82
CA GLU A 120 44.16 -18.54 -29.76
C GLU A 120 43.57 -19.57 -28.78
N ASN A 121 44.19 -20.75 -28.66
CA ASN A 121 43.76 -21.78 -27.71
C ASN A 121 43.97 -21.36 -26.24
N ILE A 122 45.06 -20.65 -25.95
CA ILE A 122 45.35 -20.11 -24.61
C ILE A 122 44.36 -18.97 -24.28
N GLU A 123 44.15 -18.04 -25.20
CA GLU A 123 43.22 -16.93 -25.02
C GLU A 123 41.78 -17.41 -24.79
N ASN A 124 41.34 -18.44 -25.53
CA ASN A 124 40.04 -19.07 -25.33
C ASN A 124 39.91 -19.78 -23.98
N THR A 125 40.99 -20.40 -23.48
CA THR A 125 41.01 -21.04 -22.15
C THR A 125 40.91 -20.01 -21.02
N VAL A 126 41.66 -18.92 -21.12
CA VAL A 126 41.58 -17.81 -20.15
C VAL A 126 40.18 -17.21 -20.14
N LYS A 127 39.61 -16.95 -21.33
CA LYS A 127 38.25 -16.44 -21.48
C LYS A 127 37.23 -17.37 -20.83
N SER A 128 37.33 -18.69 -21.04
CA SER A 128 36.43 -19.69 -20.44
C SER A 128 36.48 -19.69 -18.90
N LYS A 129 37.67 -19.61 -18.30
CA LYS A 129 37.83 -19.55 -16.84
C LYS A 129 37.29 -18.24 -16.26
N LEU A 130 37.48 -17.12 -16.96
CA LEU A 130 36.91 -15.83 -16.56
C LEU A 130 35.38 -15.81 -16.69
N THR A 131 34.82 -16.44 -17.73
CA THR A 131 33.37 -16.60 -17.86
C THR A 131 32.81 -17.45 -16.72
N LEU A 132 33.51 -18.51 -16.30
CA LEU A 132 33.10 -19.32 -15.14
C LEU A 132 33.08 -18.49 -13.85
N LEU A 133 34.11 -17.66 -13.61
CA LEU A 133 34.15 -16.75 -12.46
C LEU A 133 32.99 -15.74 -12.51
N SER A 134 32.72 -15.17 -13.68
CA SER A 134 31.59 -14.28 -13.91
C SER A 134 30.26 -14.98 -13.60
N ASP A 135 30.07 -16.20 -14.07
CA ASP A 135 28.85 -16.97 -13.83
C ASP A 135 28.63 -17.26 -12.34
N VAL A 136 29.70 -17.58 -11.60
CA VAL A 136 29.62 -17.76 -10.15
C VAL A 136 29.20 -16.45 -9.49
N MET A 137 29.82 -15.32 -9.84
CA MET A 137 29.45 -14.01 -9.28
C MET A 137 28.00 -13.65 -9.60
N ILE A 138 27.54 -13.84 -10.84
CA ILE A 138 26.14 -13.61 -11.24
C ILE A 138 25.20 -14.50 -10.42
N LYS A 139 25.50 -15.80 -10.29
CA LYS A 139 24.69 -16.72 -9.46
C LYS A 139 24.62 -16.27 -8.00
N THR A 140 25.73 -15.81 -7.42
CA THR A 140 25.73 -15.28 -6.05
C THR A 140 24.91 -14.01 -5.91
N LEU A 141 24.96 -13.10 -6.89
CA LEU A 141 24.16 -11.87 -6.91
C LEU A 141 22.67 -12.17 -7.04
N THR A 142 22.29 -13.07 -7.95
CA THR A 142 20.89 -13.51 -8.09
C THR A 142 20.40 -14.13 -6.78
N LYS A 143 21.18 -15.01 -6.16
CA LYS A 143 20.81 -15.63 -4.88
C LYS A 143 20.66 -14.59 -3.77
N ARG A 144 21.58 -13.63 -3.68
CA ARG A 144 21.48 -12.50 -2.75
C ARG A 144 20.20 -11.70 -2.99
N GLN A 145 19.85 -11.42 -4.25
CA GLN A 145 18.64 -10.68 -4.58
C GLN A 145 17.38 -11.46 -4.18
N GLU A 146 17.33 -12.77 -4.40
CA GLU A 146 16.21 -13.62 -3.99
C GLU A 146 15.99 -13.58 -2.48
N ILE A 147 17.07 -13.71 -1.69
CA ILE A 147 17.00 -13.72 -0.23
C ILE A 147 16.56 -12.35 0.32
N ASN A 148 16.97 -11.25 -0.32
CA ASN A 148 16.61 -9.88 0.11
C ASN A 148 15.20 -9.44 -0.34
N ARG A 149 14.42 -10.30 -1.01
CA ARG A 149 13.03 -9.98 -1.34
C ARG A 149 12.14 -10.19 -0.12
N VAL A 150 11.17 -9.30 0.06
CA VAL A 150 10.10 -9.50 1.05
C VAL A 150 9.18 -10.62 0.54
N THR A 151 9.41 -11.84 1.02
CA THR A 151 8.60 -13.03 0.68
C THR A 151 7.37 -13.19 1.57
N SER A 152 7.26 -12.38 2.64
CA SER A 152 6.16 -12.42 3.58
C SER A 152 4.85 -12.05 2.90
N ARG A 153 3.82 -12.89 3.09
CA ARG A 153 2.45 -12.54 2.68
C ARG A 153 1.97 -11.31 3.45
N SER A 154 1.15 -10.49 2.82
CA SER A 154 0.55 -9.31 3.48
C SER A 154 -0.19 -9.73 4.75
N THR A 155 0.23 -9.17 5.89
CA THR A 155 -0.43 -9.33 7.19
C THR A 155 -1.55 -8.31 7.40
N TYR A 156 -1.82 -7.47 6.39
CA TYR A 156 -2.80 -6.41 6.50
C TYR A 156 -4.22 -6.96 6.71
N LYS A 157 -4.81 -6.54 7.81
CA LYS A 157 -6.23 -6.74 8.11
C LYS A 157 -6.87 -5.36 8.26
N PRO A 158 -8.05 -5.12 7.66
CA PRO A 158 -8.76 -3.88 7.84
C PRO A 158 -9.12 -3.75 9.31
N PRO A 159 -9.29 -2.50 9.80
CA PRO A 159 -9.71 -2.23 11.15
C PRO A 159 -10.92 -3.08 11.57
N PRO A 160 -10.86 -3.76 12.72
CA PRO A 160 -11.97 -4.57 13.18
C PRO A 160 -13.17 -3.69 13.54
N ARG A 161 -14.38 -4.20 13.27
CA ARG A 161 -15.61 -3.56 13.70
C ARG A 161 -16.02 -4.07 15.08
N VAL A 162 -16.23 -3.15 16.01
CA VAL A 162 -16.53 -3.45 17.41
C VAL A 162 -17.84 -2.77 17.81
N THR A 163 -18.69 -3.49 18.53
CA THR A 163 -19.90 -2.92 19.12
C THR A 163 -19.50 -1.99 20.26
N LEU A 164 -19.87 -0.72 20.14
CA LEU A 164 -19.62 0.29 21.15
C LEU A 164 -20.96 0.82 21.67
N THR A 165 -21.00 1.20 22.94
CA THR A 165 -22.11 1.98 23.52
C THR A 165 -22.29 3.29 22.76
N ASP A 166 -23.52 3.82 22.70
CA ASP A 166 -23.82 5.03 21.94
C ASP A 166 -22.93 6.22 22.32
N HIS A 167 -22.67 6.44 23.61
CA HIS A 167 -21.76 7.50 24.08
C HIS A 167 -20.33 7.36 23.53
N LYS A 168 -19.77 6.15 23.54
CA LYS A 168 -18.44 5.86 22.97
C LYS A 168 -18.43 6.01 21.45
N ARG A 169 -19.52 5.65 20.77
CA ARG A 169 -19.66 5.83 19.31
C ARG A 169 -19.69 7.31 18.95
N GLU A 170 -20.42 8.12 19.71
CA GLU A 170 -20.51 9.57 19.51
C GLU A 170 -19.15 10.25 19.74
N LEU A 171 -18.46 9.90 20.84
CA LEU A 171 -17.10 10.38 21.10
C LEU A 171 -16.13 9.98 19.98
N TRP A 172 -16.25 8.75 19.46
CA TRP A 172 -15.42 8.29 18.35
C TRP A 172 -15.65 9.09 17.07
N LEU A 173 -16.91 9.44 16.75
CA LEU A 173 -17.25 10.29 15.60
C LEU A 173 -16.74 11.73 15.77
N ASN A 174 -16.81 12.27 16.99
CA ASN A 174 -16.22 13.58 17.31
C ASN A 174 -14.69 13.56 17.14
N ASN A 175 -14.02 12.51 17.61
CA ASN A 175 -12.59 12.33 17.42
C ASN A 175 -12.21 12.13 15.94
N LEU A 176 -13.10 11.52 15.14
CA LEU A 176 -12.89 11.41 13.70
C LEU A 176 -13.00 12.77 13.01
N ALA A 177 -13.85 13.68 13.50
CA ALA A 177 -13.93 15.04 12.99
C ALA A 177 -12.69 15.89 13.35
N ASP A 178 -12.07 15.64 14.52
CA ASP A 178 -10.91 16.41 14.98
C ASP A 178 -9.61 16.01 14.26
N THR A 179 -9.11 16.90 13.40
CA THR A 179 -7.86 16.73 12.65
C THR A 179 -6.61 16.42 13.50
N ASN A 180 -6.62 16.74 14.80
CA ASN A 180 -5.51 16.47 15.72
C ASN A 180 -5.41 15.00 16.17
N VAL A 181 -6.52 14.26 16.11
CA VAL A 181 -6.54 12.85 16.52
C VAL A 181 -6.01 11.96 15.41
N SER A 182 -5.02 11.10 15.71
CA SER A 182 -4.41 10.22 14.71
C SER A 182 -5.35 9.09 14.23
N LEU A 183 -5.32 8.76 12.94
CA LEU A 183 -6.07 7.63 12.39
C LEU A 183 -5.59 6.27 12.95
N LYS A 184 -4.32 6.15 13.32
CA LYS A 184 -3.75 4.93 13.94
C LYS A 184 -4.44 4.59 15.26
N GLN A 185 -4.86 5.61 16.01
CA GLN A 185 -5.63 5.41 17.24
C GLN A 185 -7.06 4.98 16.93
N LEU A 186 -7.72 5.65 15.97
CA LEU A 186 -9.10 5.37 15.58
C LEU A 186 -9.27 4.01 14.87
N SER A 187 -8.25 3.55 14.15
CA SER A 187 -8.25 2.29 13.39
C SER A 187 -8.18 1.05 14.28
N ARG A 188 -7.96 1.18 15.59
CA ARG A 188 -7.94 0.04 16.52
C ARG A 188 -9.32 -0.60 16.67
N ALA A 189 -10.37 0.22 16.63
CA ALA A 189 -11.75 -0.24 16.73
C ALA A 189 -12.67 0.74 16.00
N ILE A 190 -13.31 0.27 14.93
CA ILE A 190 -14.34 1.05 14.23
C ILE A 190 -15.71 0.67 14.78
N PRO A 191 -16.59 1.63 15.13
CA PRO A 191 -17.91 1.32 15.65
C PRO A 191 -18.76 0.46 14.68
N HIS A 192 -19.47 -0.53 15.24
CA HIS A 192 -20.53 -1.22 14.51
C HIS A 192 -21.76 -0.29 14.30
N GLY A 193 -22.58 -0.58 13.29
CA GLY A 193 -23.82 0.15 13.00
C GLY A 193 -23.68 1.34 12.04
N LEU A 194 -22.46 1.82 11.79
CA LEU A 194 -22.18 2.80 10.73
C LEU A 194 -22.11 2.07 9.38
N ARG A 195 -23.17 2.15 8.56
CA ARG A 195 -23.27 1.48 7.25
C ARG A 195 -24.09 2.34 6.29
N ASN A 196 -23.81 2.22 4.98
CA ASN A 196 -24.60 2.78 3.89
C ASN A 196 -24.93 4.27 4.11
N ARG A 197 -26.18 4.66 3.87
CA ARG A 197 -26.69 6.02 4.06
C ARG A 197 -26.41 6.56 5.47
N THR A 198 -26.61 5.76 6.52
CA THR A 198 -26.39 6.19 7.91
C THR A 198 -24.93 6.58 8.14
N LEU A 199 -23.97 5.92 7.50
CA LEU A 199 -22.55 6.31 7.56
C LEU A 199 -22.34 7.76 7.07
N LEU A 200 -22.94 8.09 5.91
CA LEU A 200 -22.82 9.39 5.27
C LEU A 200 -23.51 10.48 6.11
N GLU A 201 -24.71 10.18 6.61
CA GLU A 201 -25.48 11.06 7.50
C GLU A 201 -24.72 11.39 8.78
N GLN A 202 -24.09 10.39 9.42
CA GLN A 202 -23.30 10.63 10.63
C GLN A 202 -22.03 11.43 10.33
N CYS A 203 -21.34 11.17 9.21
CA CYS A 203 -20.17 11.96 8.82
C CYS A 203 -20.53 13.44 8.59
N MET A 204 -21.65 13.70 7.90
CA MET A 204 -22.15 15.04 7.67
C MET A 204 -22.60 15.72 8.97
N LYS A 205 -23.31 14.99 9.85
CA LYS A 205 -23.78 15.51 11.16
C LYS A 205 -22.61 15.97 12.03
N HIS A 206 -21.54 15.19 12.09
CA HIS A 206 -20.33 15.50 12.88
C HIS A 206 -19.31 16.37 12.14
N LYS A 207 -19.62 16.83 10.91
CA LYS A 207 -18.74 17.66 10.08
C LYS A 207 -17.34 17.07 9.89
N VAL A 208 -17.28 15.76 9.65
CA VAL A 208 -16.01 15.04 9.48
C VAL A 208 -15.31 15.53 8.20
N PRO A 209 -13.98 15.79 8.21
CA PRO A 209 -13.26 16.14 6.99
C PRO A 209 -13.35 15.05 5.91
N ILE A 210 -13.48 15.44 4.64
CA ILE A 210 -13.78 14.53 3.52
C ILE A 210 -12.78 13.39 3.40
N GLN A 211 -11.47 13.68 3.54
CA GLN A 211 -10.43 12.65 3.46
C GLN A 211 -10.59 11.56 4.54
N ARG A 212 -11.05 11.94 5.73
CA ARG A 212 -11.33 11.00 6.82
C ARG A 212 -12.63 10.24 6.60
N THR A 213 -13.62 10.88 5.99
CA THR A 213 -14.85 10.20 5.54
C THR A 213 -14.52 9.14 4.47
N LEU A 214 -13.68 9.47 3.48
CA LEU A 214 -13.23 8.50 2.47
C LEU A 214 -12.47 7.34 3.09
N TRP A 215 -11.57 7.62 4.05
CA TRP A 215 -10.89 6.59 4.83
C TRP A 215 -11.88 5.66 5.54
N LEU A 216 -12.91 6.22 6.19
CA LEU A 216 -13.93 5.44 6.89
C LEU A 216 -14.77 4.61 5.92
N ILE A 217 -15.20 5.19 4.79
CA ILE A 217 -15.93 4.48 3.72
C ILE A 217 -15.11 3.28 3.24
N ARG A 218 -13.81 3.46 2.95
CA ARG A 218 -12.90 2.37 2.55
C ARG A 218 -12.76 1.29 3.62
N CYS A 219 -12.71 1.68 4.89
CA CYS A 219 -12.63 0.71 5.99
C CYS A 219 -13.93 -0.10 6.15
N VAL A 220 -15.09 0.56 6.04
CA VAL A 220 -16.39 -0.11 6.13
C VAL A 220 -16.62 -1.00 4.91
N SER A 221 -16.35 -0.51 3.69
CA SER A 221 -16.51 -1.28 2.46
C SER A 221 -15.64 -2.54 2.45
N ALA A 222 -14.36 -2.43 2.82
CA ALA A 222 -13.46 -3.57 2.89
C ALA A 222 -13.93 -4.61 3.91
N ASN A 223 -14.49 -4.18 5.04
CA ASN A 223 -15.05 -5.10 6.04
C ASN A 223 -16.32 -5.80 5.53
N GLU A 224 -17.24 -5.07 4.89
CA GLU A 224 -18.49 -5.62 4.38
C GLU A 224 -18.27 -6.61 3.24
N GLN A 225 -17.41 -6.26 2.28
CA GLN A 225 -17.02 -7.17 1.21
C GLN A 225 -16.39 -8.45 1.76
N ARG A 226 -15.49 -8.35 2.76
CA ARG A 226 -14.92 -9.53 3.43
C ARG A 226 -15.98 -10.38 4.13
N GLN A 227 -17.00 -9.77 4.76
CA GLN A 227 -18.08 -10.52 5.39
C GLN A 227 -18.94 -11.26 4.35
N LEU A 228 -19.24 -10.62 3.22
CA LEU A 228 -19.98 -11.26 2.12
C LEU A 228 -19.20 -12.46 1.55
N MET A 229 -17.90 -12.30 1.31
CA MET A 229 -17.03 -13.39 0.84
C MET A 229 -17.01 -14.57 1.83
N ARG A 230 -16.90 -14.30 3.15
CA ARG A 230 -16.91 -15.37 4.18
C ARG A 230 -18.23 -16.12 4.22
N LYS A 231 -19.36 -15.41 4.22
CA LYS A 231 -20.70 -16.04 4.22
C LYS A 231 -20.89 -16.95 3.01
N GLN A 232 -20.34 -16.57 1.86
CA GLN A 232 -20.44 -17.34 0.62
C GLN A 232 -19.52 -18.56 0.60
N SER A 233 -18.32 -18.47 1.18
CA SER A 233 -17.42 -19.63 1.34
C SER A 233 -18.05 -20.75 2.16
N THR A 234 -18.93 -20.42 3.11
CA THR A 234 -19.65 -21.41 3.95
C THR A 234 -20.75 -22.15 3.18
N VAL A 235 -21.23 -21.63 2.04
CA VAL A 235 -22.30 -22.24 1.23
C VAL A 235 -21.75 -23.19 0.15
N GLY A 236 -20.43 -23.46 0.14
CA GLY A 236 -19.82 -24.49 -0.71
C GLY A 236 -19.68 -24.13 -2.20
N ILE A 237 -20.04 -22.91 -2.60
CA ILE A 237 -20.00 -22.48 -4.01
C ILE A 237 -18.64 -21.84 -4.28
N THR A 238 -17.68 -22.65 -4.74
CA THR A 238 -16.29 -22.23 -5.01
C THR A 238 -16.13 -21.92 -6.50
N GLY A 239 -16.34 -20.67 -6.91
CA GLY A 239 -16.11 -20.23 -8.29
C GLY A 239 -15.63 -18.78 -8.37
N ASN A 240 -14.47 -18.55 -9.00
CA ASN A 240 -13.84 -17.23 -9.13
C ASN A 240 -14.73 -16.18 -9.83
N ASN A 241 -15.58 -16.61 -10.78
CA ASN A 241 -16.52 -15.73 -11.50
C ASN A 241 -17.68 -15.20 -10.62
N TYR A 242 -18.03 -15.90 -9.54
CA TYR A 242 -19.13 -15.50 -8.64
C TYR A 242 -18.71 -14.49 -7.57
N ASN A 243 -17.42 -14.45 -7.21
CA ASN A 243 -16.87 -13.45 -6.30
C ASN A 243 -17.04 -12.03 -6.87
N ASN A 244 -16.80 -11.87 -8.18
CA ASN A 244 -16.99 -10.61 -8.90
C ASN A 244 -18.48 -10.17 -8.89
N ASN A 245 -19.42 -11.10 -9.06
CA ASN A 245 -20.84 -10.77 -9.04
C ASN A 245 -21.31 -10.25 -7.67
N SER A 246 -20.72 -10.76 -6.59
CA SER A 246 -21.09 -10.35 -5.23
C SER A 246 -20.47 -9.02 -4.81
N THR A 247 -19.23 -8.76 -5.22
CA THR A 247 -18.62 -7.43 -5.05
C THR A 247 -19.33 -6.39 -5.90
N ASN A 248 -19.69 -6.72 -7.14
CA ASN A 248 -20.47 -5.85 -8.01
C ASN A 248 -21.86 -5.59 -7.41
N LYS A 249 -22.53 -6.60 -6.88
CA LYS A 249 -23.81 -6.41 -6.17
C LYS A 249 -23.67 -5.43 -5.00
N TRP A 250 -22.63 -5.58 -4.17
CA TRP A 250 -22.40 -4.66 -3.05
C TRP A 250 -22.15 -3.22 -3.53
N VAL A 251 -21.33 -3.02 -4.57
CA VAL A 251 -21.05 -1.67 -5.09
C VAL A 251 -22.30 -1.06 -5.72
N MET A 252 -23.17 -1.86 -6.35
CA MET A 252 -24.47 -1.41 -6.86
C MET A 252 -25.39 -0.95 -5.73
N GLU A 253 -25.58 -1.77 -4.69
CA GLU A 253 -26.37 -1.42 -3.50
C GLU A 253 -25.79 -0.17 -2.81
N TRP A 254 -24.46 -0.07 -2.68
CA TRP A 254 -23.79 1.10 -2.14
C TRP A 254 -24.05 2.35 -2.98
N THR A 255 -23.99 2.23 -4.32
CA THR A 255 -24.25 3.32 -5.25
C THR A 255 -25.69 3.82 -5.11
N GLU A 256 -26.67 2.92 -5.02
CA GLU A 256 -28.08 3.26 -4.77
C GLU A 256 -28.27 3.98 -3.42
N GLN A 257 -27.61 3.49 -2.35
CA GLN A 257 -27.69 4.16 -1.05
C GLN A 257 -27.04 5.54 -1.05
N LEU A 258 -25.99 5.74 -1.84
CA LEU A 258 -25.36 7.04 -2.03
C LEU A 258 -26.28 7.99 -2.79
N THR A 259 -26.91 7.54 -3.88
CA THR A 259 -27.84 8.37 -4.65
C THR A 259 -29.04 8.77 -3.79
N MET A 260 -29.65 7.83 -3.08
CA MET A 260 -30.71 8.14 -2.10
C MET A 260 -30.25 9.18 -1.07
N PHE A 261 -29.04 9.07 -0.52
CA PHE A 261 -28.50 10.06 0.40
C PHE A 261 -28.47 11.47 -0.24
N VAL A 262 -27.99 11.59 -1.48
CA VAL A 262 -27.95 12.86 -2.21
C VAL A 262 -29.35 13.43 -2.43
N GLU A 263 -30.32 12.61 -2.85
CA GLU A 263 -31.72 13.02 -3.01
C GLU A 263 -32.27 13.59 -1.70
N ASN A 264 -32.06 12.90 -0.58
CA ASN A 264 -32.53 13.34 0.73
C ASN A 264 -31.89 14.65 1.18
N VAL A 265 -30.60 14.87 0.86
CA VAL A 265 -29.92 16.15 1.15
C VAL A 265 -30.53 17.27 0.33
N ILE A 266 -30.84 17.03 -0.96
CA ILE A 266 -31.41 18.05 -1.83
C ILE A 266 -32.86 18.37 -1.44
N ASP A 267 -33.68 17.36 -1.15
CA ASP A 267 -35.06 17.53 -0.69
C ASP A 267 -35.13 18.27 0.66
N SER A 268 -34.13 18.09 1.51
CA SER A 268 -34.01 18.78 2.81
C SER A 268 -33.22 20.08 2.77
N CYS A 269 -32.62 20.48 1.63
CA CYS A 269 -31.81 21.69 1.55
C CYS A 269 -32.60 22.94 1.94
N PHE A 270 -33.87 23.04 1.60
CA PHE A 270 -34.66 24.24 1.90
C PHE A 270 -35.48 24.13 3.19
N LYS A 271 -35.24 23.09 4.02
CA LYS A 271 -35.99 22.81 5.25
C LYS A 271 -35.01 22.38 6.37
N PRO A 272 -34.68 23.20 7.39
CA PRO A 272 -35.14 24.54 7.76
C PRO A 272 -34.37 25.70 7.07
N GLU A 273 -34.93 26.92 7.11
CA GLU A 273 -34.49 28.11 6.35
C GLU A 273 -33.10 28.68 6.70
N ASN A 274 -32.35 28.06 7.63
CA ASN A 274 -31.03 28.55 7.99
C ASN A 274 -30.05 28.35 6.81
N LYS A 275 -29.71 29.48 6.18
CA LYS A 275 -28.83 29.57 5.01
C LYS A 275 -27.51 28.82 5.16
N ASP A 276 -26.87 28.97 6.31
CA ASP A 276 -25.54 28.41 6.53
C ASP A 276 -25.59 26.90 6.71
N THR A 277 -26.67 26.39 7.29
CA THR A 277 -26.85 24.96 7.53
C THR A 277 -27.00 24.20 6.23
N TRP A 278 -27.90 24.63 5.35
CA TRP A 278 -28.11 23.90 4.09
C TRP A 278 -26.98 24.09 3.10
N LYS A 279 -26.37 25.29 3.07
CA LYS A 279 -25.20 25.55 2.22
C LYS A 279 -24.04 24.63 2.61
N PHE A 280 -23.79 24.46 3.91
CA PHE A 280 -22.79 23.51 4.40
C PHE A 280 -23.12 22.08 3.95
N LYS A 281 -24.34 21.60 4.20
CA LYS A 281 -24.75 20.23 3.83
C LYS A 281 -24.61 19.98 2.33
N LEU A 282 -25.03 20.92 1.49
CA LEU A 282 -24.97 20.79 0.04
C LEU A 282 -23.52 20.78 -0.46
N ASN A 283 -22.70 21.74 -0.03
CA ASN A 283 -21.29 21.79 -0.41
C ASN A 283 -20.56 20.52 0.02
N TYR A 284 -20.77 20.09 1.26
CA TYR A 284 -20.17 18.87 1.80
C TYR A 284 -20.56 17.64 0.98
N THR A 285 -21.84 17.50 0.63
CA THR A 285 -22.34 16.36 -0.15
C THR A 285 -21.81 16.36 -1.57
N VAL A 286 -21.81 17.52 -2.26
CA VAL A 286 -21.29 17.63 -3.63
C VAL A 286 -19.80 17.31 -3.67
N GLU A 287 -19.02 17.85 -2.72
CA GLU A 287 -17.58 17.60 -2.63
C GLU A 287 -17.30 16.12 -2.29
N LEU A 288 -18.06 15.53 -1.37
CA LEU A 288 -17.93 14.12 -1.00
C LEU A 288 -18.25 13.19 -2.18
N VAL A 289 -19.37 13.41 -2.88
CA VAL A 289 -19.77 12.61 -4.04
C VAL A 289 -18.78 12.76 -5.18
N GLY A 290 -18.29 13.97 -5.44
CA GLY A 290 -17.22 14.21 -6.42
C GLY A 290 -15.98 13.39 -6.11
N ASN A 291 -15.52 13.38 -4.86
CA ASN A 291 -14.38 12.56 -4.44
C ASN A 291 -14.65 11.05 -4.53
N ILE A 292 -15.84 10.57 -4.12
CA ILE A 292 -16.22 9.16 -4.24
C ILE A 292 -16.22 8.71 -5.70
N TYR A 293 -16.73 9.55 -6.61
CA TYR A 293 -16.73 9.29 -8.04
C TYR A 293 -15.31 9.26 -8.63
N SER A 294 -14.45 10.23 -8.27
CA SER A 294 -13.06 10.30 -8.73
C SER A 294 -12.20 9.13 -8.23
N GLU A 295 -12.48 8.61 -7.04
CA GLU A 295 -11.75 7.50 -6.41
C GLU A 295 -12.32 6.12 -6.76
N GLU A 296 -13.25 6.05 -7.72
CA GLU A 296 -13.91 4.82 -8.19
C GLU A 296 -14.55 3.98 -7.07
N LEU A 297 -15.05 4.64 -6.03
CA LEU A 297 -15.72 4.00 -4.89
C LEU A 297 -17.22 3.76 -5.14
N MET A 298 -17.67 3.87 -6.39
CA MET A 298 -19.05 3.64 -6.81
C MET A 298 -19.11 3.24 -8.29
N PHE A 299 -20.24 2.70 -8.74
CA PHE A 299 -20.44 2.44 -10.17
C PHE A 299 -20.72 3.74 -10.93
N ARG A 300 -19.71 4.18 -11.71
CA ARG A 300 -19.74 5.46 -12.44
C ARG A 300 -20.92 5.55 -13.41
N GLU A 301 -21.19 4.51 -14.19
CA GLU A 301 -22.27 4.52 -15.17
C GLU A 301 -23.65 4.57 -14.50
N THR A 302 -23.90 3.72 -13.50
CA THR A 302 -25.14 3.73 -12.72
C THR A 302 -25.39 5.08 -12.04
N PHE A 303 -24.34 5.72 -11.53
CA PHE A 303 -24.43 7.06 -10.98
C PHE A 303 -24.82 8.11 -12.02
N LEU A 304 -24.16 8.11 -13.19
CA LEU A 304 -24.48 9.06 -14.26
C LEU A 304 -25.90 8.86 -14.80
N SER A 305 -26.34 7.60 -14.94
CA SER A 305 -27.73 7.26 -15.27
C SER A 305 -28.71 7.79 -14.24
N TRP A 306 -28.40 7.66 -12.94
CA TRP A 306 -29.20 8.26 -11.89
C TRP A 306 -29.24 9.79 -11.98
N VAL A 307 -28.12 10.47 -12.28
CA VAL A 307 -28.08 11.94 -12.43
C VAL A 307 -29.04 12.41 -13.52
N VAL A 308 -29.04 11.73 -14.68
CA VAL A 308 -29.95 12.06 -15.80
C VAL A 308 -31.39 11.71 -15.45
N SER A 309 -31.65 10.49 -14.98
CA SER A 309 -33.01 10.03 -14.62
C SER A 309 -33.65 10.90 -13.54
N TYR A 310 -32.88 11.33 -12.53
CA TYR A 310 -33.40 12.21 -11.50
C TYR A 310 -33.72 13.61 -12.04
N PHE A 311 -32.89 14.15 -12.93
CA PHE A 311 -33.20 15.39 -13.63
C PHE A 311 -34.50 15.27 -14.43
N SER A 312 -34.68 14.21 -15.21
CA SER A 312 -35.93 13.91 -15.94
C SER A 312 -37.13 13.87 -15.00
N LYS A 313 -37.02 13.17 -13.86
CA LYS A 313 -38.10 13.10 -12.84
C LYS A 313 -38.50 14.46 -12.26
N ILE A 314 -37.57 15.42 -12.15
CA ILE A 314 -37.92 16.78 -11.73
C ILE A 314 -38.67 17.50 -12.84
N VAL A 315 -38.17 17.39 -14.08
CA VAL A 315 -38.75 18.06 -15.24
C VAL A 315 -40.14 17.53 -15.53
N ASP A 316 -40.40 16.23 -15.37
CA ASP A 316 -41.69 15.59 -15.70
C ASP A 316 -42.84 15.98 -14.78
N LYS A 317 -42.58 16.54 -13.59
CA LYS A 317 -43.64 17.01 -12.69
C LYS A 317 -44.52 18.05 -13.40
N GLU A 318 -45.84 17.86 -13.33
CA GLU A 318 -46.84 18.63 -14.10
C GLU A 318 -46.85 20.14 -13.80
N ASN A 319 -46.48 20.53 -12.57
CA ASN A 319 -46.44 21.94 -12.15
C ASN A 319 -45.06 22.30 -11.62
N VAL A 320 -44.24 22.97 -12.44
CA VAL A 320 -42.95 23.54 -12.01
C VAL A 320 -43.22 24.78 -11.16
N THR A 321 -43.18 24.63 -9.84
CA THR A 321 -43.35 25.72 -8.88
C THR A 321 -42.03 26.46 -8.61
N VAL A 322 -42.08 27.60 -7.91
CA VAL A 322 -40.87 28.36 -7.49
C VAL A 322 -39.89 27.53 -6.67
N PHE A 323 -40.35 26.52 -5.93
CA PHE A 323 -39.50 25.58 -5.20
C PHE A 323 -38.75 24.64 -6.15
N ASP A 324 -39.36 24.26 -7.26
CA ASP A 324 -38.73 23.44 -8.30
C ASP A 324 -37.59 24.20 -8.98
N PHE A 325 -37.68 25.53 -9.15
CA PHE A 325 -36.56 26.33 -9.68
C PHE A 325 -35.30 26.29 -8.81
N LYS A 326 -35.45 26.29 -7.49
CA LYS A 326 -34.31 26.21 -6.56
C LYS A 326 -33.64 24.84 -6.64
N THR A 327 -34.44 23.77 -6.64
CA THR A 327 -33.97 22.39 -6.79
C THR A 327 -33.34 22.17 -8.16
N LEU A 328 -33.97 22.69 -9.22
CA LEU A 328 -33.48 22.65 -10.59
C LEU A 328 -32.12 23.36 -10.73
N SER A 329 -31.94 24.50 -10.06
CA SER A 329 -30.65 25.21 -10.05
C SER A 329 -29.53 24.36 -9.43
N ILE A 330 -29.83 23.64 -8.35
CA ILE A 330 -28.87 22.70 -7.73
C ILE A 330 -28.52 21.57 -8.70
N TYR A 331 -29.54 20.97 -9.33
CA TYR A 331 -29.32 19.90 -10.30
C TYR A 331 -28.55 20.36 -11.53
N HIS A 332 -28.79 21.57 -12.00
CA HIS A 332 -28.03 22.16 -13.09
C HIS A 332 -26.53 22.28 -12.73
N VAL A 333 -26.20 22.64 -11.49
CA VAL A 333 -24.81 22.64 -11.01
C VAL A 333 -24.23 21.23 -10.99
N ILE A 334 -24.96 20.23 -10.48
CA ILE A 334 -24.51 18.82 -10.47
C ILE A 334 -24.29 18.32 -11.91
N LEU A 335 -25.24 18.59 -12.81
CA LEU A 335 -25.13 18.24 -14.22
C LEU A 335 -23.89 18.88 -14.86
N ARG A 336 -23.65 20.16 -14.58
CA ARG A 336 -22.47 20.87 -15.09
C ARG A 336 -21.16 20.26 -14.59
N LEU A 337 -21.12 19.78 -13.34
CA LEU A 337 -19.93 19.10 -12.79
C LEU A 337 -19.62 17.79 -13.54
N PHE A 338 -20.65 17.02 -13.92
CA PHE A 338 -20.48 15.73 -14.61
C PHE A 338 -20.71 15.80 -16.13
N TRP A 339 -20.87 17.00 -16.70
CA TRP A 339 -21.29 17.25 -18.08
C TRP A 339 -20.50 16.44 -19.12
N PHE A 340 -19.17 16.57 -19.10
CA PHE A 340 -18.30 15.86 -20.05
C PHE A 340 -18.34 14.34 -19.87
N LYS A 341 -18.68 13.86 -18.67
CA LYS A 341 -18.81 12.41 -18.40
C LYS A 341 -20.17 11.89 -18.87
N VAL A 342 -21.22 12.67 -18.73
CA VAL A 342 -22.56 12.30 -19.25
C VAL A 342 -22.55 12.28 -20.78
N ILE A 343 -21.99 13.30 -21.43
CA ILE A 343 -21.95 13.37 -22.91
C ILE A 343 -21.09 12.28 -23.53
N SER A 344 -20.10 11.76 -22.81
CA SER A 344 -19.30 10.64 -23.29
C SER A 344 -20.08 9.32 -23.46
N ILE A 345 -21.33 9.27 -22.95
CA ILE A 345 -22.21 8.10 -23.04
C ILE A 345 -23.42 8.45 -23.93
N ASP A 346 -23.54 7.79 -25.08
CA ASP A 346 -24.49 8.15 -26.13
C ASP A 346 -25.96 8.12 -25.68
N TYR A 347 -26.38 7.07 -24.96
CA TYR A 347 -27.77 6.95 -24.53
C TYR A 347 -28.15 7.99 -23.46
N LEU A 348 -27.22 8.32 -22.56
CA LEU A 348 -27.44 9.34 -21.52
C LEU A 348 -27.46 10.75 -22.12
N SER A 349 -26.62 11.00 -23.14
CA SER A 349 -26.61 12.31 -23.81
C SER A 349 -27.92 12.55 -24.56
N LYS A 350 -28.47 11.51 -25.20
CA LYS A 350 -29.80 11.56 -25.84
C LYS A 350 -30.89 11.85 -24.82
N GLU A 351 -31.01 11.04 -23.76
CA GLU A 351 -32.02 11.24 -22.71
C GLU A 351 -31.94 12.64 -22.09
N LEU A 352 -30.72 13.09 -21.77
CA LEU A 352 -30.50 14.43 -21.23
C LEU A 352 -30.94 15.53 -22.19
N SER A 353 -30.69 15.39 -23.49
CA SER A 353 -31.09 16.38 -24.49
C SER A 353 -32.61 16.52 -24.60
N GLU A 354 -33.33 15.39 -24.54
CA GLU A 354 -34.80 15.36 -24.54
C GLU A 354 -35.35 16.06 -23.28
N SER A 355 -34.80 15.76 -22.11
CA SER A 355 -35.22 16.40 -20.86
C SER A 355 -34.90 17.90 -20.81
N LEU A 356 -33.77 18.33 -21.37
CA LEU A 356 -33.42 19.75 -21.46
C LEU A 356 -34.37 20.52 -22.40
N LEU A 357 -34.75 19.93 -23.53
CA LEU A 357 -35.72 20.52 -24.45
C LEU A 357 -37.10 20.63 -23.81
N LEU A 358 -37.54 19.57 -23.11
CA LEU A 358 -38.79 19.57 -22.36
C LEU A 358 -38.81 20.65 -21.28
N LEU A 359 -37.69 20.82 -20.55
CA LEU A 359 -37.55 21.89 -19.57
C LEU A 359 -37.69 23.26 -20.23
N ILE A 360 -37.01 23.51 -21.35
CA ILE A 360 -37.10 24.80 -22.06
C ILE A 360 -38.54 25.08 -22.51
N ALA A 361 -39.22 24.08 -23.08
CA ALA A 361 -40.62 24.22 -23.49
C ALA A 361 -41.53 24.59 -22.30
N LYS A 362 -41.40 23.88 -21.16
CA LYS A 362 -42.14 24.20 -19.93
C LYS A 362 -41.82 25.59 -19.39
N LEU A 363 -40.57 26.03 -19.48
CA LEU A 363 -40.16 27.38 -19.07
C LEU A 363 -40.75 28.47 -19.96
N GLN A 364 -40.99 28.19 -21.25
CA GLN A 364 -41.61 29.12 -22.19
C GLN A 364 -43.13 29.25 -21.97
N GLU A 365 -43.79 28.19 -21.51
CA GLU A 365 -45.23 28.16 -21.21
C GLU A 365 -45.60 28.90 -19.91
N LEU A 366 -44.63 29.16 -19.02
CA LEU A 366 -44.87 29.91 -17.79
C LEU A 366 -45.25 31.38 -18.08
N PRO A 367 -46.26 31.95 -17.39
CA PRO A 367 -46.67 33.32 -17.59
C PRO A 367 -45.51 34.27 -17.29
N LYS A 368 -45.09 35.06 -18.29
CA LYS A 368 -44.05 36.08 -18.16
C LYS A 368 -44.45 37.05 -17.03
N ASN A 369 -43.74 36.97 -15.91
CA ASN A 369 -43.96 37.87 -14.80
C ASN A 369 -43.25 39.20 -15.12
N PRO A 370 -43.92 40.36 -15.15
CA PRO A 370 -43.31 41.64 -15.52
C PRO A 370 -42.16 42.08 -14.60
N LYS A 371 -41.96 41.43 -13.45
CA LYS A 371 -40.81 41.67 -12.56
C LYS A 371 -39.50 41.04 -13.04
N THR A 372 -39.53 40.01 -13.89
CA THR A 372 -38.30 39.34 -14.40
C THR A 372 -37.80 39.93 -15.72
N ASP A 373 -38.66 40.57 -16.52
CA ASP A 373 -38.25 41.21 -17.78
C ASP A 373 -37.36 42.45 -17.56
N ASN A 374 -37.46 43.11 -16.40
CA ASN A 374 -36.57 44.24 -16.07
C ASN A 374 -35.14 43.80 -15.71
N LEU A 375 -34.90 42.51 -15.44
CA LEU A 375 -33.54 41.99 -15.16
C LEU A 375 -32.83 41.50 -16.43
N VAL A 376 -33.58 41.23 -17.50
CA VAL A 376 -33.03 40.74 -18.78
C VAL A 376 -32.62 41.90 -19.70
N LYS A 377 -33.09 43.12 -19.44
CA LYS A 377 -32.76 44.31 -20.25
C LYS A 377 -31.46 45.03 -19.85
N ASP A 378 -30.87 44.67 -18.71
CA ASP A 378 -29.64 45.29 -18.19
C ASP A 378 -28.37 44.45 -18.40
N TYR A 379 -28.40 43.47 -19.33
CA TYR A 379 -27.22 42.71 -19.77
C TYR A 379 -27.02 42.73 -21.29
#